data_AF-A0A668A202-F1
#
_entry.id   AF-A0A668A202-F1
#
_cell.length_a   1.000
_cell.length_b   1.000
_cell.length_c   1.000
_cell.angle_alpha   90.00
_cell.angle_beta   90.00
_cell.angle_gamma   90.00
#
_symmetry.space_group_name_H-M   'P 1'
#
loop_
_entity.id
_entity.type
_entity.pdbx_description
1 polymer ?
#
loop_
_entity_poly.entity_id
_entity_poly.type
_entity_poly.pdbx_seq_one_letter_code
_entity_poly.pdbx_strand_id
1 'polypeptide(L)'
;MAKFVLAGKADCPFYAKAELLADKLQGSLPNFSIHKICIHPDEWEEWLEVTCRANGWKHQQSPLIWRDLVHRGGKGMLLGGFSDFLEHCQDYYNITLEMPTDLMLKIAAENLETKMKLIVEEERRVSLLQPFHIWITSALSPACHMLIPDLLSSDVFPHVSAVSLHLLDLDGDEEALQGLRMETEDMALPLLHQVTVHTDLEQAFEGADVILLLDDRWPDGGDAEKKEEDEEEEEKRRQVRRISERYLHYGRLIAERAKREVKLIVAGDSFANLRCSVLLDNAHSIDSCRFVTVATQLEYEARAVIAKKLKVRTSDITDVIVWGNISGSFYVDLQRAKVFNFDGAIKGPAFFSQPVLEMLYDRKWLETEFQDLVGCRRADVVSKTRQGAAMSAVNGILAVLKAWNGACGQDEVLSLGVKCQGHYNLPDGIVFSIPVTFKDGKWSPLPDVTIQDEMRERLQLSADELRQEKELGSES
;
A
#
# COMPACT_ATOMS: atom_id res chain seq x y z
N MET A 1 -1.69 14.02 41.13
CA MET A 1 -0.26 14.22 41.46
C MET A 1 0.34 14.99 40.31
N ALA A 2 1.18 15.99 40.54
CA ALA A 2 1.73 16.77 39.44
C ALA A 2 3.06 16.18 38.98
N LYS A 3 3.18 15.95 37.67
CA LYS A 3 4.38 15.48 37.01
C LYS A 3 5.00 16.67 36.29
N PHE A 4 6.28 16.93 36.50
CA PHE A 4 7.00 17.94 35.74
C PHE A 4 7.60 17.28 34.51
N VAL A 5 7.33 17.83 33.34
CA VAL A 5 7.95 17.39 32.10
C VAL A 5 9.01 18.40 31.71
N LEU A 6 10.22 17.91 31.49
CA LEU A 6 11.39 18.70 31.09
C LEU A 6 11.83 18.22 29.72
N ALA A 7 11.52 18.99 28.68
CA ALA A 7 12.01 18.75 27.34
C ALA A 7 13.19 19.69 27.04
N GLY A 8 14.26 19.17 26.46
CA GLY A 8 15.40 20.00 26.12
C GLY A 8 16.29 19.40 25.05
N LYS A 9 17.04 20.31 24.43
CA LYS A 9 18.08 20.00 23.45
C LYS A 9 19.23 19.28 24.15
N ALA A 10 19.69 18.16 23.60
CA ALA A 10 20.65 17.27 24.27
C ALA A 10 21.99 17.96 24.62
N ASP A 11 22.45 18.90 23.78
CA ASP A 11 23.68 19.68 23.97
C ASP A 11 23.48 20.96 24.82
N CYS A 12 22.29 21.19 25.37
CA CYS A 12 21.97 22.43 26.06
C CYS A 12 22.40 22.40 27.55
N PRO A 13 23.27 23.33 27.99
CA PRO A 13 23.69 23.41 29.39
C PRO A 13 22.54 23.78 30.35
N PHE A 14 21.55 24.54 29.87
CA PHE A 14 20.37 24.90 30.67
C PHE A 14 19.41 23.73 30.86
N TYR A 15 19.33 22.82 29.87
CA TYR A 15 18.58 21.58 30.04
C TYR A 15 19.25 20.67 31.07
N ALA A 16 20.58 20.50 30.98
CA ALA A 16 21.35 19.75 31.97
C ALA A 16 21.16 20.31 33.41
N LYS A 17 21.10 21.65 33.56
CA LYS A 17 20.74 22.27 34.85
C LYS A 17 19.36 21.86 35.34
N ALA A 18 18.38 21.91 34.45
CA ALA A 18 17.00 21.59 34.77
C ALA A 18 16.85 20.12 35.18
N GLU A 19 17.52 19.21 34.48
CA GLU A 19 17.51 17.78 34.80
C GLU A 19 18.12 17.49 36.17
N LEU A 20 19.28 18.08 36.49
CA LEU A 20 19.91 17.84 37.79
C LEU A 20 19.07 18.42 38.94
N LEU A 21 18.49 19.61 38.75
CA LEU A 21 17.57 20.20 39.73
C LEU A 21 16.36 19.28 39.94
N ALA A 22 15.78 18.77 38.85
CA ALA A 22 14.65 17.86 38.87
C ALA A 22 14.98 16.52 39.57
N ASP A 23 16.17 15.95 39.33
CA ASP A 23 16.64 14.72 39.99
C ASP A 23 16.84 14.93 41.49
N LYS A 24 17.43 16.06 41.89
CA LYS A 24 17.62 16.42 43.30
C LYS A 24 16.27 16.55 44.00
N LEU A 25 15.28 17.18 43.35
CA LEU A 25 13.92 17.31 43.87
C LEU A 25 13.22 15.95 43.97
N GLN A 26 13.33 15.10 42.95
CA GLN A 26 12.76 13.75 42.97
C GLN A 26 13.35 12.88 44.09
N GLY A 27 14.65 12.98 44.34
CA GLY A 27 15.31 12.28 45.44
C GLY A 27 14.96 12.83 46.83
N SER A 28 14.62 14.12 46.93
CA SER A 28 14.35 14.79 48.21
C SER A 28 12.86 14.81 48.57
N LEU A 29 11.97 14.69 47.59
CA LEU A 29 10.52 14.87 47.75
C LEU A 29 9.77 13.60 47.32
N PRO A 30 9.06 12.91 48.23
CA PRO A 30 8.46 11.61 47.96
C PRO A 30 7.34 11.63 46.91
N ASN A 31 6.77 12.80 46.62
CA ASN A 31 5.63 12.97 45.71
C ASN A 31 5.98 13.80 44.46
N PHE A 32 7.26 14.01 44.18
CA PHE A 32 7.72 14.77 43.02
C PHE A 32 8.02 13.81 41.86
N SER A 33 7.24 13.88 40.79
CA SER A 33 7.40 13.04 39.60
C SER A 33 7.95 13.86 38.45
N ILE A 34 8.91 13.32 37.73
CA ILE A 34 9.54 13.97 36.58
C ILE A 34 9.48 13.08 35.34
N HIS A 35 9.50 13.70 34.17
CA HIS A 35 9.70 13.05 32.90
C HIS A 35 10.59 13.91 32.02
N LYS A 36 11.62 13.30 31.47
CA LYS A 36 12.67 13.97 30.74
C LYS A 36 12.56 13.58 29.28
N ILE A 37 12.54 14.58 28.39
CA ILE A 37 12.50 14.39 26.95
C ILE A 37 13.77 15.03 26.38
N CYS A 38 14.74 14.20 25.99
CA CYS A 38 16.01 14.63 25.43
C CYS A 38 15.96 14.51 23.90
N ILE A 39 16.11 15.64 23.21
CA ILE A 39 15.93 15.77 21.75
C ILE A 39 17.26 16.11 21.09
N HIS A 40 17.49 15.53 19.91
CA HIS A 40 18.72 15.80 19.17
C HIS A 40 18.78 17.28 18.74
N PRO A 41 19.97 17.91 18.73
CA PRO A 41 20.14 19.29 18.29
C PRO A 41 19.44 19.68 16.99
N ASP A 42 19.50 18.80 16.00
CA ASP A 42 18.98 19.06 14.65
C ASP A 42 17.45 19.00 14.57
N GLU A 43 16.80 18.26 15.48
CA GLU A 43 15.34 18.09 15.52
C GLU A 43 14.65 19.09 16.47
N TRP A 44 15.43 19.81 17.28
CA TRP A 44 14.90 20.59 18.40
C TRP A 44 13.97 21.73 17.95
N GLU A 45 14.34 22.47 16.90
CA GLU A 45 13.58 23.65 16.46
C GLU A 45 12.21 23.26 15.93
N GLU A 46 12.16 22.25 15.04
CA GLU A 46 10.92 21.72 14.50
C GLU A 46 10.03 21.12 15.59
N TRP A 47 10.62 20.27 16.45
CA TRP A 47 9.89 19.65 17.56
C TRP A 47 9.28 20.70 18.51
N LEU A 48 10.05 21.75 18.83
CA LEU A 48 9.59 22.83 19.69
C LEU A 48 8.41 23.58 19.07
N GLU A 49 8.50 23.90 17.77
CA GLU A 49 7.43 24.61 17.07
C GLU A 49 6.14 23.79 17.05
N VAL A 50 6.21 22.51 16.67
CA VAL A 50 5.06 21.59 16.64
C VAL A 50 4.43 21.48 18.03
N THR A 51 5.25 21.28 19.06
CA THR A 51 4.79 21.13 20.45
C THR A 51 4.13 22.40 20.98
N CYS A 52 4.72 23.57 20.72
CA CYS A 52 4.16 24.86 21.12
C CYS A 52 2.85 25.15 20.39
N ARG A 53 2.76 24.85 19.09
CA ARG A 53 1.55 25.04 18.29
C ARG A 53 0.40 24.18 18.80
N ALA A 54 0.66 22.90 19.07
CA ALA A 54 -0.34 21.95 19.58
C ALA A 54 -0.92 22.37 20.95
N ASN A 55 -0.10 22.95 21.82
CA ASN A 55 -0.51 23.35 23.17
C ASN A 55 -0.92 24.83 23.29
N GLY A 56 -0.76 25.63 22.22
CA GLY A 56 -0.98 27.08 22.25
C GLY A 56 0.01 27.85 23.11
N TRP A 57 1.24 27.34 23.24
CA TRP A 57 2.30 27.92 24.06
C TRP A 57 3.20 28.86 23.25
N LYS A 58 3.87 29.77 23.94
CA LYS A 58 4.88 30.67 23.36
C LYS A 58 6.22 30.42 24.05
N HIS A 59 7.11 29.70 23.38
CA HIS A 59 8.46 29.42 23.87
C HIS A 59 9.43 29.27 22.67
N GLN A 60 10.70 29.59 22.87
CA GLN A 60 11.69 29.63 21.76
C GLN A 60 13.06 29.06 22.13
N GLN A 61 13.29 28.68 23.39
CA GLN A 61 14.62 28.28 23.86
C GLN A 61 14.57 26.89 24.51
N SER A 62 15.73 26.28 24.70
CA SER A 62 15.84 25.06 25.51
C SER A 62 16.23 25.43 26.94
N PRO A 63 15.66 24.78 27.98
CA PRO A 63 14.63 23.73 27.93
C PRO A 63 13.20 24.27 27.97
N LEU A 64 12.24 23.49 27.46
CA LEU A 64 10.80 23.71 27.64
C LEU A 64 10.29 22.88 28.82
N ILE A 65 9.74 23.54 29.84
CA ILE A 65 9.29 22.89 31.07
C ILE A 65 7.82 23.20 31.34
N TRP A 66 7.03 22.17 31.63
CA TRP A 66 5.63 22.31 31.99
C TRP A 66 5.22 21.32 33.07
N ARG A 67 4.10 21.64 33.73
CA ARG A 67 3.48 20.79 34.74
C ARG A 67 2.29 20.06 34.12
N ASP A 68 2.33 18.74 34.19
CA ASP A 68 1.27 17.84 33.78
C ASP A 68 0.48 17.34 35.01
N LEU A 69 -0.85 17.41 34.92
CA LEU A 69 -1.77 16.92 35.94
C LEU A 69 -2.20 15.50 35.57
N VAL A 70 -1.24 14.59 35.73
CA VAL A 70 -1.43 13.16 35.48
C VAL A 70 -2.63 12.68 36.31
N HIS A 71 -3.57 12.06 35.62
CA HIS A 71 -4.86 11.51 36.08
C HIS A 71 -6.12 12.39 35.99
N ARG A 72 -6.08 13.63 35.47
CA ARG A 72 -7.33 14.42 35.27
C ARG A 72 -7.54 15.00 33.86
N GLY A 73 -6.68 14.67 32.89
CA GLY A 73 -6.88 15.08 31.49
C GLY A 73 -6.88 16.60 31.29
N GLY A 74 -6.13 17.34 32.11
CA GLY A 74 -5.99 18.79 31.99
C GLY A 74 -4.89 19.17 31.00
N LYS A 75 -5.04 20.30 30.31
CA LYS A 75 -3.95 20.90 29.50
C LYS A 75 -2.73 21.15 30.40
N GLY A 76 -1.54 20.80 29.91
CA GLY A 76 -0.28 21.07 30.60
C GLY A 76 -0.15 22.57 30.90
N MET A 77 0.31 22.90 32.10
CA MET A 77 0.57 24.28 32.48
C MET A 77 2.03 24.59 32.19
N LEU A 78 2.28 25.39 31.15
CA LEU A 78 3.61 25.87 30.80
C LEU A 78 4.22 26.63 32.00
N LEU A 79 5.42 26.25 32.39
CA LEU A 79 6.24 27.02 33.33
C LEU A 79 7.18 27.94 32.56
N GLY A 80 7.79 27.45 31.49
CA GLY A 80 8.70 28.22 30.64
C GLY A 80 10.06 27.55 30.53
N GLY A 81 11.12 28.33 30.70
CA GLY A 81 12.50 27.91 30.60
C GLY A 81 13.10 27.41 31.92
N PHE A 82 14.42 27.22 31.94
CA PHE A 82 15.13 26.87 33.16
C PHE A 82 14.97 27.92 34.28
N SER A 83 15.02 29.22 33.93
CA SER A 83 14.89 30.30 34.91
C SER A 83 13.54 30.27 35.63
N ASP A 84 12.45 30.10 34.87
CA ASP A 84 11.09 30.02 35.41
C ASP A 84 10.91 28.77 36.28
N PHE A 85 11.51 27.65 35.87
CA PHE A 85 11.50 26.42 36.68
C PHE A 85 12.31 26.57 37.98
N LEU A 86 13.45 27.24 37.93
CA LEU A 86 14.26 27.52 39.12
C LEU A 86 13.52 28.42 40.10
N GLU A 87 12.89 29.50 39.61
CA GLU A 87 12.05 30.39 40.42
C GLU A 87 10.90 29.61 41.07
N HIS A 88 10.18 28.78 40.29
CA HIS A 88 9.15 27.90 40.81
C HIS A 88 9.68 26.98 41.94
N CYS A 89 10.88 26.42 41.76
CA CYS A 89 11.46 25.52 42.76
C CYS A 89 11.93 26.24 44.02
N GLN A 90 12.41 27.49 43.88
CA GLN A 90 12.76 28.34 45.01
C GLN A 90 11.52 28.72 45.81
N ASP A 91 10.46 29.16 45.14
CA ASP A 91 9.23 29.62 45.80
C ASP A 91 8.48 28.48 46.49
N TYR A 92 8.34 27.32 45.83
CA TYR A 92 7.52 26.22 46.33
C TYR A 92 8.27 25.22 47.21
N TYR A 93 9.55 24.97 46.93
CA TYR A 93 10.33 23.95 47.62
C TYR A 93 11.51 24.52 48.41
N ASN A 94 11.75 25.83 48.36
CA ASN A 94 12.85 26.52 49.05
C ASN A 94 14.23 25.92 48.74
N ILE A 95 14.42 25.49 47.48
CA ILE A 95 15.66 24.87 47.00
C ILE A 95 16.36 25.81 46.03
N THR A 96 17.62 26.11 46.35
CA THR A 96 18.56 26.76 45.44
C THR A 96 19.59 25.75 44.95
N LEU A 97 20.04 25.94 43.71
CA LEU A 97 21.06 25.09 43.09
C LEU A 97 22.14 26.00 42.52
N GLU A 98 23.33 25.95 43.11
CA GLU A 98 24.54 26.50 42.51
C GLU A 98 25.25 25.40 41.74
N MET A 99 25.45 25.64 40.45
CA MET A 99 26.10 24.69 39.55
C MET A 99 27.28 25.36 38.85
N PRO A 100 28.50 24.82 39.00
CA PRO A 100 29.66 25.28 38.25
C PRO A 100 29.47 25.07 36.75
N THR A 101 29.88 26.06 35.93
CA THR A 101 29.78 26.03 34.45
C THR A 101 30.36 24.75 33.84
N ASP A 102 31.49 24.29 34.37
CA ASP A 102 32.20 23.12 33.86
C ASP A 102 31.40 21.83 34.01
N LEU A 103 30.70 21.65 35.13
CA LEU A 103 29.86 20.47 35.37
C LEU A 103 28.70 20.41 34.38
N MET A 104 28.16 21.57 33.99
CA MET A 104 26.97 21.67 33.14
C MET A 104 27.30 21.40 31.68
N LEU A 105 28.43 21.91 31.21
CA LEU A 105 28.96 21.58 29.90
C LEU A 105 29.27 20.08 29.80
N LYS A 106 29.78 19.49 30.89
CA LYS A 106 30.03 18.05 30.94
C LYS A 106 28.76 17.22 30.84
N ILE A 107 27.72 17.54 31.63
CA ILE A 107 26.44 16.83 31.57
C ILE A 107 25.77 16.99 30.20
N ALA A 108 25.79 18.20 29.62
CA ALA A 108 25.26 18.41 28.27
C ALA A 108 26.01 17.58 27.21
N ALA A 109 27.32 17.44 27.33
CA ALA A 109 28.10 16.57 26.44
C ALA A 109 27.76 15.09 26.65
N GLU A 110 27.63 14.62 27.89
CA GLU A 110 27.22 13.25 28.23
C GLU A 110 25.79 12.94 27.75
N ASN A 111 24.88 13.90 27.84
CA ASN A 111 23.51 13.80 27.33
C ASN A 111 23.48 13.64 25.81
N LEU A 112 24.25 14.46 25.08
CA LEU A 112 24.37 14.34 23.63
C LEU A 112 24.98 12.98 23.25
N GLU A 113 26.06 12.56 23.91
CA GLU A 113 26.68 11.26 23.65
C GLU A 113 25.70 10.10 23.92
N THR A 114 24.93 10.17 25.00
CA THR A 114 23.92 9.17 25.34
C THR A 114 22.80 9.15 24.30
N LYS A 115 22.31 10.32 23.87
CA LYS A 115 21.29 10.42 22.82
C LYS A 115 21.79 9.82 21.50
N MET A 116 23.02 10.13 21.10
CA MET A 116 23.64 9.54 19.92
C MET A 116 23.76 8.01 20.04
N LYS A 117 24.18 7.48 21.20
CA LYS A 117 24.23 6.02 21.43
C LYS A 117 22.85 5.37 21.32
N LEU A 118 21.80 5.99 21.85
CA LEU A 118 20.43 5.48 21.73
C LEU A 118 19.93 5.47 20.29
N ILE A 119 20.25 6.52 19.51
CA ILE A 119 19.95 6.55 18.07
C ILE A 119 20.66 5.39 17.36
N VAL A 120 21.95 5.21 17.60
CA VAL A 120 22.73 4.10 17.02
C VAL A 120 22.22 2.72 17.46
N GLU A 121 21.78 2.58 18.72
CA GLU A 121 21.21 1.33 19.23
C GLU A 121 19.86 1.01 18.59
N GLU A 122 19.00 2.01 18.41
CA GLU A 122 17.72 1.84 17.72
C GLU A 122 17.93 1.54 16.23
N GLU A 123 18.84 2.26 15.55
CA GLU A 123 19.26 1.93 14.18
C GLU A 123 19.78 0.49 14.08
N ARG A 124 20.59 0.05 15.06
CA ARG A 124 21.09 -1.32 15.12
C ARG A 124 19.95 -2.31 15.33
N ARG A 125 18.99 -2.01 16.21
CA ARG A 125 17.82 -2.86 16.45
C ARG A 125 16.96 -3.00 15.18
N VAL A 126 16.68 -1.90 14.50
CA VAL A 126 15.97 -1.90 13.20
C VAL A 126 16.77 -2.69 12.16
N SER A 127 18.10 -2.52 12.13
CA SER A 127 18.97 -3.28 11.20
C SER A 127 18.96 -4.79 11.44
N LEU A 128 18.68 -5.22 12.68
CA LEU A 128 18.55 -6.64 13.04
C LEU A 128 17.17 -7.20 12.67
N LEU A 129 16.13 -6.36 12.62
CA LEU A 129 14.77 -6.75 12.24
C LEU A 129 14.59 -6.86 10.72
N GLN A 130 15.32 -6.04 9.95
CA GLN A 130 15.19 -5.92 8.48
C GLN A 130 13.73 -5.97 8.03
N PRO A 131 12.90 -4.99 8.42
CA PRO A 131 11.47 -5.02 8.12
C PRO A 131 11.23 -5.07 6.61
N PHE A 132 10.23 -5.86 6.23
CA PHE A 132 9.77 -5.98 4.85
C PHE A 132 8.84 -4.81 4.54
N HIS A 133 9.22 -3.97 3.59
CA HIS A 133 8.52 -2.72 3.31
C HIS A 133 7.45 -2.92 2.23
N ILE A 134 6.19 -2.67 2.59
CA ILE A 134 5.06 -2.73 1.66
C ILE A 134 4.49 -1.33 1.50
N TRP A 135 4.43 -0.84 0.27
CA TRP A 135 3.83 0.43 -0.10
C TRP A 135 2.48 0.22 -0.77
N ILE A 136 1.46 0.98 -0.37
CA ILE A 136 0.12 0.96 -0.98
C ILE A 136 -0.25 2.38 -1.39
N THR A 137 -0.52 2.62 -2.67
CA THR A 137 -1.04 3.90 -3.16
C THR A 137 -2.57 3.95 -3.11
N SER A 138 -3.14 5.15 -3.08
CA SER A 138 -4.58 5.37 -2.85
C SER A 138 -5.06 4.60 -1.63
N ALA A 139 -4.34 4.77 -0.51
CA ALA A 139 -4.55 4.01 0.70
C ALA A 139 -5.94 4.21 1.32
N LEU A 140 -6.64 5.32 1.04
CA LEU A 140 -8.02 5.55 1.48
C LEU A 140 -9.06 4.87 0.57
N SER A 141 -8.64 4.13 -0.46
CA SER A 141 -9.56 3.37 -1.30
C SER A 141 -10.22 2.23 -0.52
N PRO A 142 -11.51 1.92 -0.78
CA PRO A 142 -12.18 0.80 -0.10
C PRO A 142 -11.46 -0.54 -0.25
N ALA A 143 -10.76 -0.76 -1.37
CA ALA A 143 -9.95 -1.95 -1.59
C ALA A 143 -8.79 -2.05 -0.59
N CYS A 144 -8.10 -0.94 -0.27
CA CYS A 144 -7.01 -0.93 0.69
C CYS A 144 -7.49 -1.34 2.10
N HIS A 145 -8.59 -0.76 2.57
CA HIS A 145 -9.19 -1.11 3.87
C HIS A 145 -9.48 -2.62 4.00
N MET A 146 -9.96 -3.25 2.92
CA MET A 146 -10.23 -4.69 2.88
C MET A 146 -8.96 -5.54 2.72
N LEU A 147 -7.91 -4.98 2.10
CA LEU A 147 -6.67 -5.68 1.80
C LEU A 147 -5.77 -5.84 3.02
N ILE A 148 -5.62 -4.79 3.83
CA ILE A 148 -4.63 -4.72 4.91
C ILE A 148 -4.70 -5.92 5.88
N PRO A 149 -5.87 -6.34 6.39
CA PRO A 149 -5.94 -7.45 7.36
C PRO A 149 -5.41 -8.77 6.78
N ASP A 150 -5.77 -9.08 5.53
CA ASP A 150 -5.37 -10.31 4.86
C ASP A 150 -3.93 -10.25 4.34
N LEU A 151 -3.48 -9.07 3.91
CA LEU A 151 -2.10 -8.82 3.46
C LEU A 151 -1.08 -9.05 4.57
N LEU A 152 -1.44 -8.66 5.79
CA LEU A 152 -0.64 -8.82 7.01
C LEU A 152 -0.88 -10.17 7.71
N SER A 153 -1.54 -11.12 7.05
CA SER A 153 -1.64 -12.50 7.51
C SER A 153 -0.35 -13.29 7.21
N SER A 154 -0.12 -14.37 7.96
CA SER A 154 1.01 -15.29 7.75
C SER A 154 1.00 -15.99 6.40
N ASP A 155 -0.15 -16.03 5.73
CA ASP A 155 -0.37 -16.84 4.54
C ASP A 155 0.15 -16.18 3.26
N VAL A 156 0.30 -14.84 3.25
CA VAL A 156 0.75 -14.10 2.07
C VAL A 156 2.27 -14.07 1.98
N PHE A 157 2.95 -13.87 3.11
CA PHE A 157 4.41 -13.73 3.18
C PHE A 157 5.02 -14.73 4.19
N PRO A 158 5.14 -16.02 3.84
CA PRO A 158 5.50 -17.08 4.81
C PRO A 158 6.93 -16.96 5.39
N HIS A 159 7.81 -16.17 4.78
CA HIS A 159 9.20 -15.98 5.20
C HIS A 159 9.50 -14.60 5.78
N VAL A 160 8.46 -13.78 5.98
CA VAL A 160 8.59 -12.43 6.53
C VAL A 160 8.19 -12.44 7.99
N SER A 161 9.04 -11.87 8.85
CA SER A 161 8.82 -11.81 10.30
C SER A 161 8.33 -10.45 10.79
N ALA A 162 8.53 -9.39 10.01
CA ALA A 162 8.16 -8.02 10.35
C ALA A 162 7.86 -7.23 9.07
N VAL A 163 6.75 -6.51 9.07
CA VAL A 163 6.28 -5.68 7.95
C VAL A 163 6.18 -4.23 8.40
N SER A 164 6.78 -3.33 7.61
CA SER A 164 6.52 -1.89 7.71
C SER A 164 5.59 -1.50 6.56
N LEU A 165 4.39 -1.05 6.92
CA LEU A 165 3.35 -0.68 5.97
C LEU A 165 3.36 0.83 5.72
N HIS A 166 3.51 1.22 4.46
CA HIS A 166 3.53 2.61 4.01
C HIS A 166 2.26 2.89 3.21
N LEU A 167 1.43 3.80 3.72
CA LEU A 167 0.14 4.18 3.16
C LEU A 167 0.26 5.54 2.48
N LEU A 168 0.18 5.57 1.15
CA LEU A 168 0.31 6.78 0.35
C LEU A 168 -1.04 7.15 -0.27
N ASP A 169 -1.51 8.37 -0.06
CA ASP A 169 -2.67 8.91 -0.78
C ASP A 169 -2.49 10.40 -1.11
N LEU A 170 -2.17 10.68 -2.38
CA LEU A 170 -1.87 12.04 -2.87
C LEU A 170 -3.07 12.96 -2.91
N ASP A 171 -4.26 12.38 -3.04
CA ASP A 171 -5.49 13.15 -3.10
C ASP A 171 -6.31 12.99 -1.80
N GLY A 172 -5.73 12.30 -0.81
CA GLY A 172 -6.34 11.97 0.46
C GLY A 172 -6.16 13.07 1.50
N ASP A 173 -6.99 12.99 2.53
CA ASP A 173 -6.85 13.86 3.70
C ASP A 173 -5.93 13.19 4.74
N GLU A 174 -5.02 13.98 5.30
CA GLU A 174 -4.04 13.50 6.28
C GLU A 174 -4.75 12.98 7.54
N GLU A 175 -5.84 13.61 8.00
CA GLU A 175 -6.59 13.16 9.19
C GLU A 175 -7.24 11.79 8.92
N ALA A 176 -7.80 11.59 7.73
CA ALA A 176 -8.34 10.29 7.31
C ALA A 176 -7.26 9.20 7.25
N LEU A 177 -6.07 9.50 6.71
CA LEU A 177 -4.95 8.56 6.69
C LEU A 177 -4.46 8.20 8.10
N GLN A 178 -4.37 9.19 8.99
CA GLN A 178 -4.05 8.94 10.41
C GLN A 178 -5.12 8.05 11.07
N GLY A 179 -6.39 8.24 10.72
CA GLY A 179 -7.48 7.34 11.14
C GLY A 179 -7.24 5.90 10.68
N LEU A 180 -6.94 5.68 9.40
CA LEU A 180 -6.63 4.34 8.86
C LEU A 180 -5.40 3.73 9.53
N ARG A 181 -4.38 4.54 9.82
CA ARG A 181 -3.21 4.11 10.59
C ARG A 181 -3.61 3.61 11.98
N MET A 182 -4.43 4.37 12.70
CA MET A 182 -4.91 3.96 14.02
C MET A 182 -5.66 2.63 13.96
N GLU A 183 -6.59 2.48 13.01
CA GLU A 183 -7.32 1.22 12.83
C GLU A 183 -6.39 0.04 12.50
N THR A 184 -5.35 0.29 11.69
CA THR A 184 -4.37 -0.74 11.32
C THR A 184 -3.52 -1.16 12.51
N GLU A 185 -3.06 -0.22 13.33
CA GLU A 185 -2.31 -0.48 14.57
C GLU A 185 -3.17 -1.22 15.61
N ASP A 186 -4.46 -0.86 15.72
CA ASP A 186 -5.41 -1.47 16.66
C ASP A 186 -5.74 -2.94 16.37
N MET A 187 -5.47 -3.43 15.15
CA MET A 187 -5.59 -4.86 14.83
C MET A 187 -4.58 -5.72 15.60
N ALA A 188 -3.53 -5.13 16.17
CA ALA A 188 -2.51 -5.81 16.98
C ALA A 188 -1.91 -7.04 16.29
N LEU A 189 -1.67 -6.95 14.97
CA LEU A 189 -1.16 -8.05 14.16
C LEU A 189 0.34 -8.29 14.45
N PRO A 190 0.77 -9.54 14.74
CA PRO A 190 2.16 -9.82 15.09
C PRO A 190 3.19 -9.48 14.00
N LEU A 191 2.78 -9.54 12.73
CA LEU A 191 3.64 -9.20 11.59
C LEU A 191 3.81 -7.68 11.42
N LEU A 192 2.90 -6.87 11.96
CA LEU A 192 2.93 -5.43 11.77
C LEU A 192 3.96 -4.81 12.73
N HIS A 193 5.02 -4.25 12.16
CA HIS A 193 6.06 -3.55 12.92
C HIS A 193 5.75 -2.06 13.05
N GLN A 194 5.36 -1.42 11.94
CA GLN A 194 5.12 0.01 11.87
C GLN A 194 4.15 0.32 10.73
N VAL A 195 3.34 1.37 10.92
CA VAL A 195 2.54 2.01 9.87
C VAL A 195 2.99 3.47 9.72
N THR A 196 3.23 3.90 8.49
CA THR A 196 3.51 5.31 8.16
C THR A 196 2.57 5.77 7.06
N VAL A 197 2.13 7.02 7.14
CA VAL A 197 1.23 7.63 6.17
C VAL A 197 1.94 8.75 5.42
N HIS A 198 1.56 8.94 4.17
CA HIS A 198 2.18 9.90 3.26
C HIS A 198 1.11 10.56 2.39
N THR A 199 1.15 11.89 2.31
CA THR A 199 0.28 12.70 1.42
C THR A 199 1.06 13.34 0.26
N ASP A 200 2.38 13.11 0.20
CA ASP A 200 3.28 13.56 -0.84
C ASP A 200 4.22 12.44 -1.31
N LEU A 201 5.14 12.77 -2.22
CA LEU A 201 6.06 11.83 -2.85
C LEU A 201 7.50 11.94 -2.34
N GLU A 202 7.77 12.75 -1.32
CA GLU A 202 9.12 13.01 -0.84
C GLU A 202 9.81 11.74 -0.37
N GLN A 203 9.08 10.84 0.31
CA GLN A 203 9.60 9.56 0.82
C GLN A 203 9.06 8.35 0.06
N ALA A 204 8.26 8.56 -0.99
CA ALA A 204 7.56 7.48 -1.67
C ALA A 204 8.52 6.41 -2.20
N PHE A 205 8.17 5.15 -1.92
CA PHE A 205 8.83 3.92 -2.37
C PHE A 205 10.24 3.67 -1.81
N GLU A 206 10.66 4.40 -0.78
CA GLU A 206 11.94 4.18 -0.09
C GLU A 206 12.05 2.74 0.43
N GLY A 207 13.09 2.03 -0.03
CA GLY A 207 13.41 0.68 0.43
C GLY A 207 12.34 -0.38 0.15
N ALA A 208 11.39 -0.13 -0.77
CA ALA A 208 10.23 -0.98 -1.00
C ALA A 208 10.60 -2.41 -1.42
N ASP A 209 9.98 -3.41 -0.78
CA ASP A 209 10.00 -4.82 -1.20
C ASP A 209 8.76 -5.19 -2.03
N VAL A 210 7.61 -4.59 -1.72
CA VAL A 210 6.37 -4.74 -2.47
C VAL A 210 5.71 -3.38 -2.64
N ILE A 211 5.20 -3.11 -3.84
CA ILE A 211 4.44 -1.89 -4.14
C ILE A 211 3.10 -2.30 -4.76
N LEU A 212 2.00 -1.91 -4.12
CA LEU A 212 0.63 -2.13 -4.55
C LEU A 212 0.04 -0.81 -5.02
N LEU A 213 -0.17 -0.70 -6.32
CA LEU A 213 -0.63 0.51 -6.99
C LEU A 213 -2.15 0.42 -7.22
N LEU A 214 -2.92 1.03 -6.32
CA LEU A 214 -4.38 0.98 -6.29
C LEU A 214 -5.03 2.28 -6.75
N ASP A 215 -4.31 3.12 -7.52
CA ASP A 215 -4.83 4.40 -8.03
C ASP A 215 -5.95 4.18 -9.04
N ASP A 216 -7.15 3.88 -8.54
CA ASP A 216 -8.34 3.63 -9.31
C ASP A 216 -9.38 4.70 -8.98
N ARG A 217 -9.16 5.88 -9.54
CA ARG A 217 -10.11 6.99 -9.49
C ARG A 217 -10.95 6.95 -10.76
N TRP A 218 -12.10 6.31 -10.67
CA TRP A 218 -13.23 6.69 -11.50
C TRP A 218 -13.81 7.98 -10.91
N PRO A 219 -14.16 9.00 -11.71
CA PRO A 219 -14.97 10.11 -11.19
C PRO A 219 -16.19 9.51 -10.50
N ASP A 220 -16.55 10.02 -9.32
CA ASP A 220 -17.83 9.66 -8.72
C ASP A 220 -18.89 9.72 -9.82
N GLY A 221 -19.63 8.62 -9.99
CA GLY A 221 -20.77 8.55 -10.89
C GLY A 221 -21.92 9.44 -10.39
N GLY A 222 -21.61 10.69 -10.08
CA GLY A 222 -22.56 11.77 -9.95
C GLY A 222 -23.17 11.96 -11.32
N ASP A 223 -24.38 11.43 -11.44
CA ASP A 223 -25.32 11.56 -12.53
C ASP A 223 -24.65 11.62 -13.90
N ALA A 224 -24.58 10.45 -14.55
CA ALA A 224 -24.44 10.37 -16.00
C ALA A 224 -25.68 11.01 -16.66
N GLU A 225 -25.80 12.33 -16.53
CA GLU A 225 -26.39 13.14 -17.59
C GLU A 225 -25.62 12.77 -18.86
N LYS A 226 -26.37 12.48 -19.94
CA LYS A 226 -25.79 12.11 -21.23
C LYS A 226 -24.83 13.21 -21.67
N LYS A 227 -23.54 13.02 -21.39
CA LYS A 227 -22.48 13.86 -21.93
C LYS A 227 -22.45 13.63 -23.44
N GLU A 228 -22.16 14.68 -24.18
CA GLU A 228 -21.96 14.55 -25.63
C GLU A 228 -20.73 13.65 -25.88
N GLU A 229 -20.72 12.85 -26.94
CA GLU A 229 -19.64 11.89 -27.25
C GLU A 229 -18.25 12.56 -27.24
N ASP A 230 -18.18 13.82 -27.71
CA ASP A 230 -16.96 14.63 -27.73
C ASP A 230 -16.45 14.98 -26.31
N GLU A 231 -17.35 15.20 -25.35
CA GLU A 231 -17.00 15.51 -23.96
C GLU A 231 -16.49 14.26 -23.21
N GLU A 232 -17.05 13.09 -23.51
CA GLU A 232 -16.58 11.81 -22.96
C GLU A 232 -15.18 11.45 -23.47
N GLU A 233 -14.93 11.64 -24.76
CA GLU A 233 -13.58 11.43 -25.33
C GLU A 233 -12.55 12.40 -24.75
N GLU A 234 -12.90 13.68 -24.58
CA GLU A 234 -11.97 14.67 -24.02
C GLU A 234 -11.66 14.39 -22.54
N GLU A 235 -12.67 14.01 -21.75
CA GLU A 235 -12.47 13.61 -20.36
C GLU A 235 -11.59 12.35 -20.25
N LYS A 236 -11.82 11.35 -21.13
CA LYS A 236 -10.96 10.16 -21.23
C LYS A 236 -9.51 10.55 -21.53
N ARG A 237 -9.27 11.48 -22.48
CA ARG A 237 -7.92 11.97 -22.81
C ARG A 237 -7.27 12.68 -21.62
N ARG A 238 -8.00 13.58 -20.94
CA ARG A 238 -7.52 14.27 -19.74
C ARG A 238 -7.13 13.28 -18.64
N GLN A 239 -7.96 12.26 -18.41
CA GLN A 239 -7.72 11.22 -17.42
C GLN A 239 -6.46 10.40 -17.77
N VAL A 240 -6.34 9.94 -19.01
CA VAL A 240 -5.18 9.19 -19.51
C VAL A 240 -3.89 9.98 -19.32
N ARG A 241 -3.89 11.28 -19.63
CA ARG A 241 -2.74 12.16 -19.40
C ARG A 241 -2.37 12.27 -17.93
N ARG A 242 -3.34 12.58 -17.06
CA ARG A 242 -3.11 12.70 -15.61
C ARG A 242 -2.54 11.41 -15.00
N ILE A 243 -3.06 10.26 -15.43
CA ILE A 243 -2.58 8.95 -15.01
C ILE A 243 -1.14 8.74 -15.50
N SER A 244 -0.87 9.05 -16.77
CA SER A 244 0.46 8.87 -17.37
C SER A 244 1.51 9.75 -16.69
N GLU A 245 1.21 11.01 -16.39
CA GLU A 245 2.08 11.91 -15.64
C GLU A 245 2.40 11.39 -14.24
N ARG A 246 1.37 10.94 -13.50
CA ARG A 246 1.52 10.38 -12.14
C ARG A 246 2.40 9.12 -12.16
N TYR A 247 2.11 8.18 -13.06
CA TYR A 247 2.83 6.91 -13.15
C TYR A 247 4.25 7.08 -13.73
N LEU A 248 4.48 8.10 -14.55
CA LEU A 248 5.83 8.49 -14.96
C LEU A 248 6.66 8.94 -13.76
N HIS A 249 6.10 9.75 -12.86
CA HIS A 249 6.78 10.15 -11.65
C HIS A 249 7.03 8.96 -10.70
N TYR A 250 6.02 8.10 -10.49
CA TYR A 250 6.19 6.88 -9.72
C TYR A 250 7.30 5.99 -10.28
N GLY A 251 7.34 5.78 -11.60
CA GLY A 251 8.37 4.96 -12.24
C GLY A 251 9.79 5.46 -11.94
N ARG A 252 10.01 6.78 -11.97
CA ARG A 252 11.31 7.38 -11.62
C ARG A 252 11.68 7.15 -10.16
N LEU A 253 10.74 7.42 -9.23
CA LEU A 253 10.98 7.22 -7.79
C LEU A 253 11.25 5.75 -7.46
N ILE A 254 10.48 4.85 -8.06
CA ILE A 254 10.67 3.40 -7.94
C ILE A 254 12.08 3.01 -8.42
N ALA A 255 12.52 3.53 -9.56
CA ALA A 255 13.84 3.23 -10.13
C ALA A 255 15.00 3.66 -9.22
N GLU A 256 14.80 4.76 -8.50
CA GLU A 256 15.81 5.41 -7.64
C GLU A 256 15.83 4.83 -6.22
N ARG A 257 14.66 4.51 -5.64
CA ARG A 257 14.50 4.29 -4.19
C ARG A 257 14.07 2.88 -3.79
N ALA A 258 13.39 2.15 -4.68
CA ALA A 258 12.94 0.80 -4.37
C ALA A 258 14.10 -0.21 -4.43
N LYS A 259 13.94 -1.36 -3.76
CA LYS A 259 14.91 -2.46 -3.88
C LYS A 259 14.86 -3.04 -5.30
N ARG A 260 16.00 -3.51 -5.81
CA ARG A 260 16.07 -4.10 -7.17
C ARG A 260 15.17 -5.32 -7.38
N GLU A 261 14.85 -6.03 -6.31
CA GLU A 261 14.00 -7.23 -6.33
C GLU A 261 12.54 -6.95 -5.95
N VAL A 262 12.14 -5.68 -5.85
CA VAL A 262 10.78 -5.26 -5.51
C VAL A 262 9.75 -5.97 -6.39
N LYS A 263 8.59 -6.31 -5.83
CA LYS A 263 7.43 -6.82 -6.59
C LYS A 263 6.40 -5.71 -6.73
N LEU A 264 6.09 -5.32 -7.97
CA LEU A 264 5.11 -4.29 -8.27
C LEU A 264 3.84 -4.92 -8.82
N ILE A 265 2.72 -4.58 -8.19
CA ILE A 265 1.39 -5.00 -8.62
C ILE A 265 0.57 -3.75 -8.91
N VAL A 266 0.15 -3.61 -10.17
CA VAL A 266 -0.82 -2.61 -10.60
C VAL A 266 -2.20 -3.25 -10.58
N ALA A 267 -3.14 -2.65 -9.86
CA ALA A 267 -4.51 -3.15 -9.79
C ALA A 267 -5.52 -2.00 -9.93
N GLY A 268 -6.79 -2.38 -10.07
CA GLY A 268 -7.90 -1.48 -10.33
C GLY A 268 -8.48 -1.65 -11.73
N ASP A 269 -9.62 -1.01 -11.94
CA ASP A 269 -10.50 -1.18 -13.09
C ASP A 269 -10.21 -0.18 -14.21
N SER A 270 -9.44 0.89 -13.96
CA SER A 270 -9.10 1.91 -14.96
C SER A 270 -7.66 1.78 -15.50
N PHE A 271 -7.50 1.70 -16.83
CA PHE A 271 -6.22 1.79 -17.56
C PHE A 271 -5.06 0.97 -16.95
N ALA A 272 -5.33 -0.23 -16.44
CA ALA A 272 -4.40 -0.97 -15.59
C ALA A 272 -3.14 -1.42 -16.37
N ASN A 273 -3.32 -1.76 -17.66
CA ASN A 273 -2.23 -2.12 -18.56
C ASN A 273 -1.37 -0.89 -18.92
N LEU A 274 -1.98 0.25 -19.25
CA LEU A 274 -1.29 1.51 -19.53
C LEU A 274 -0.44 1.96 -18.34
N ARG A 275 -1.03 1.98 -17.14
CA ARG A 275 -0.35 2.31 -15.87
C ARG A 275 0.92 1.49 -15.68
N CYS A 276 0.82 0.17 -15.87
CA CYS A 276 1.97 -0.72 -15.80
C CYS A 276 3.00 -0.46 -16.93
N SER A 277 2.55 -0.19 -18.15
CA SER A 277 3.45 0.15 -19.26
C SER A 277 4.26 1.41 -18.98
N VAL A 278 3.64 2.46 -18.44
CA VAL A 278 4.32 3.72 -18.13
C VAL A 278 5.40 3.50 -17.06
N LEU A 279 5.16 2.65 -16.06
CA LEU A 279 6.17 2.29 -15.07
C LEU A 279 7.35 1.55 -15.69
N LEU A 280 7.07 0.54 -16.53
CA LEU A 280 8.10 -0.22 -17.24
C LEU A 280 8.99 0.66 -18.13
N ASP A 281 8.41 1.70 -18.72
CA ASP A 281 9.11 2.64 -19.58
C ASP A 281 9.94 3.68 -18.80
N ASN A 282 9.72 3.83 -17.49
CA ASN A 282 10.43 4.81 -16.65
C ASN A 282 11.29 4.18 -15.55
N ALA A 283 11.12 2.88 -15.25
CA ALA A 283 11.82 2.16 -14.20
C ALA A 283 12.80 1.09 -14.73
N HIS A 284 13.67 1.48 -15.67
CA HIS A 284 14.58 0.55 -16.37
C HIS A 284 15.63 -0.14 -15.48
N SER A 285 15.87 0.36 -14.27
CA SER A 285 16.80 -0.28 -13.30
C SER A 285 16.23 -1.57 -12.70
N ILE A 286 14.93 -1.82 -12.86
CA ILE A 286 14.20 -2.96 -12.32
C ILE A 286 13.84 -3.92 -13.46
N ASP A 287 13.99 -5.21 -13.20
CA ASP A 287 13.64 -6.26 -14.16
C ASP A 287 12.15 -6.19 -14.52
N SER A 288 11.83 -6.27 -15.82
CA SER A 288 10.44 -6.14 -16.29
C SER A 288 9.49 -7.21 -15.72
N CYS A 289 10.02 -8.38 -15.32
CA CYS A 289 9.24 -9.44 -14.68
C CYS A 289 8.79 -9.09 -13.25
N ARG A 290 9.26 -7.96 -12.69
CA ARG A 290 8.80 -7.44 -11.41
C ARG A 290 7.52 -6.62 -11.49
N PHE A 291 7.07 -6.27 -12.69
CA PHE A 291 5.86 -5.49 -12.91
C PHE A 291 4.76 -6.40 -13.44
N VAL A 292 3.65 -6.50 -12.69
CA VAL A 292 2.47 -7.25 -13.13
C VAL A 292 1.21 -6.44 -12.89
N THR A 293 0.19 -6.68 -13.72
CA THR A 293 -1.16 -6.16 -13.55
C THR A 293 -2.11 -7.30 -13.23
N VAL A 294 -3.05 -7.10 -12.31
CA VAL A 294 -3.95 -8.16 -11.84
C VAL A 294 -5.13 -8.38 -12.80
N ALA A 295 -5.07 -9.45 -13.61
CA ALA A 295 -6.23 -9.91 -14.40
C ALA A 295 -7.05 -10.98 -13.68
N THR A 296 -6.52 -11.59 -12.62
CA THR A 296 -7.17 -12.63 -11.82
C THR A 296 -8.55 -12.27 -11.29
N GLN A 297 -8.82 -10.96 -11.06
CA GLN A 297 -10.17 -10.50 -10.72
C GLN A 297 -11.20 -10.87 -11.82
N LEU A 298 -10.86 -10.64 -13.11
CA LEU A 298 -11.72 -11.00 -14.25
C LEU A 298 -11.90 -12.52 -14.34
N GLU A 299 -10.87 -13.31 -14.02
CA GLU A 299 -10.99 -14.77 -13.97
C GLU A 299 -12.03 -15.22 -12.95
N TYR A 300 -12.01 -14.62 -11.75
CA TYR A 300 -12.97 -14.95 -10.70
C TYR A 300 -14.39 -14.48 -11.03
N GLU A 301 -14.54 -13.34 -11.69
CA GLU A 301 -15.81 -12.85 -12.22
C GLU A 301 -16.36 -13.79 -13.30
N ALA A 302 -15.52 -14.24 -14.24
CA ALA A 302 -15.87 -15.23 -15.26
C ALA A 302 -16.28 -16.58 -14.65
N ARG A 303 -15.52 -17.09 -13.67
CA ARG A 303 -15.89 -18.29 -12.91
C ARG A 303 -17.27 -18.15 -12.28
N ALA A 304 -17.59 -16.99 -11.70
CA ALA A 304 -18.89 -16.77 -11.09
C ALA A 304 -20.04 -16.78 -12.11
N VAL A 305 -19.83 -16.21 -13.31
CA VAL A 305 -20.82 -16.24 -14.40
C VAL A 305 -21.06 -17.68 -14.89
N ILE A 306 -20.00 -18.44 -15.12
CA ILE A 306 -20.09 -19.84 -15.56
C ILE A 306 -20.74 -20.70 -14.47
N ALA A 307 -20.34 -20.53 -13.20
CA ALA A 307 -20.88 -21.29 -12.08
C ALA A 307 -22.38 -21.09 -11.94
N LYS A 308 -22.86 -19.86 -12.15
CA LYS A 308 -24.30 -19.55 -12.16
C LYS A 308 -25.02 -20.26 -13.31
N LYS A 309 -24.45 -20.32 -14.51
CA LYS A 309 -25.04 -21.01 -15.67
C LYS A 309 -25.09 -22.53 -15.45
N LEU A 310 -24.02 -23.12 -14.89
CA LEU A 310 -23.91 -24.55 -14.60
C LEU A 310 -24.54 -24.99 -13.27
N LYS A 311 -24.95 -24.04 -12.42
CA LYS A 311 -25.48 -24.27 -11.07
C LYS A 311 -24.51 -25.04 -10.15
N VAL A 312 -23.23 -24.71 -10.24
CA VAL A 312 -22.15 -25.25 -9.36
C VAL A 312 -21.60 -24.14 -8.46
N ARG A 313 -20.68 -24.47 -7.55
CA ARG A 313 -19.99 -23.43 -6.76
C ARG A 313 -18.92 -22.76 -7.62
N THR A 314 -18.67 -21.48 -7.39
CA THR A 314 -17.61 -20.73 -8.10
C THR A 314 -16.23 -21.36 -7.93
N SER A 315 -15.95 -21.90 -6.74
CA SER A 315 -14.68 -22.58 -6.44
C SER A 315 -14.50 -23.89 -7.20
N ASP A 316 -15.58 -24.51 -7.70
CA ASP A 316 -15.52 -25.75 -8.47
C ASP A 316 -15.09 -25.51 -9.92
N ILE A 317 -15.00 -24.26 -10.39
CA ILE A 317 -14.50 -23.93 -11.73
C ILE A 317 -13.05 -23.49 -11.64
N THR A 318 -12.17 -23.98 -12.49
CA THR A 318 -10.74 -23.62 -12.52
C THR A 318 -10.22 -23.46 -13.95
N ASP A 319 -8.97 -23.04 -14.12
CA ASP A 319 -8.27 -22.96 -15.41
C ASP A 319 -8.99 -22.06 -16.46
N VAL A 320 -9.67 -21.02 -15.99
CA VAL A 320 -10.22 -19.95 -16.85
C VAL A 320 -9.11 -18.95 -17.11
N ILE A 321 -8.93 -18.56 -18.38
CA ILE A 321 -7.84 -17.66 -18.79
C ILE A 321 -8.44 -16.36 -19.31
N VAL A 322 -7.83 -15.22 -18.97
CA VAL A 322 -8.20 -13.90 -19.46
C VAL A 322 -7.05 -13.32 -20.26
N TRP A 323 -7.33 -12.93 -21.50
CA TRP A 323 -6.37 -12.32 -22.42
C TRP A 323 -6.74 -10.87 -22.71
N GLY A 324 -5.77 -10.00 -22.99
CA GLY A 324 -6.05 -8.65 -23.50
C GLY A 324 -5.85 -7.50 -22.51
N ASN A 325 -6.64 -6.45 -22.74
CA ASN A 325 -6.68 -5.23 -21.94
C ASN A 325 -7.61 -5.45 -20.73
N ILE A 326 -7.06 -5.45 -19.52
CA ILE A 326 -7.78 -5.80 -18.28
C ILE A 326 -8.91 -4.80 -17.98
N SER A 327 -8.74 -3.56 -18.42
CA SER A 327 -9.69 -2.46 -18.22
C SER A 327 -10.50 -2.10 -19.47
N GLY A 328 -10.32 -2.84 -20.57
CA GLY A 328 -10.92 -2.53 -21.88
C GLY A 328 -11.34 -3.78 -22.62
N SER A 329 -10.88 -3.95 -23.85
CA SER A 329 -11.14 -5.14 -24.66
C SER A 329 -10.32 -6.34 -24.17
N PHE A 330 -11.00 -7.32 -23.57
CA PHE A 330 -10.41 -8.60 -23.17
C PHE A 330 -11.20 -9.79 -23.75
N TYR A 331 -10.58 -10.97 -23.70
CA TYR A 331 -11.21 -12.22 -24.11
C TYR A 331 -11.03 -13.29 -23.03
N VAL A 332 -12.14 -13.85 -22.56
CA VAL A 332 -12.14 -14.98 -21.64
C VAL A 332 -12.08 -16.28 -22.43
N ASP A 333 -10.98 -17.00 -22.28
CA ASP A 333 -10.72 -18.30 -22.92
C ASP A 333 -11.08 -19.45 -21.97
N LEU A 334 -11.95 -20.35 -22.45
CA LEU A 334 -12.46 -21.51 -21.73
C LEU A 334 -11.90 -22.84 -22.24
N GLN A 335 -10.96 -22.86 -23.18
CA GLN A 335 -10.40 -24.09 -23.76
C GLN A 335 -9.82 -25.02 -22.69
N ARG A 336 -9.23 -24.45 -21.64
CA ARG A 336 -8.64 -25.20 -20.52
C ARG A 336 -9.54 -25.27 -19.30
N ALA A 337 -10.65 -24.53 -19.29
CA ALA A 337 -11.49 -24.37 -18.12
C ALA A 337 -12.12 -25.71 -17.72
N LYS A 338 -12.07 -26.00 -16.42
CA LYS A 338 -12.55 -27.25 -15.83
C LYS A 338 -13.63 -26.97 -14.82
N VAL A 339 -14.55 -27.92 -14.67
CA VAL A 339 -15.55 -27.95 -13.61
C VAL A 339 -15.43 -29.24 -12.81
N PHE A 340 -15.35 -29.11 -11.49
CA PHE A 340 -15.38 -30.17 -10.51
C PHE A 340 -16.79 -30.32 -9.91
N ASN A 341 -17.07 -31.46 -9.29
CA ASN A 341 -18.31 -31.68 -8.53
C ASN A 341 -19.61 -31.38 -9.30
N PHE A 342 -19.59 -31.48 -10.64
CA PHE A 342 -20.76 -31.23 -11.47
C PHE A 342 -21.81 -32.34 -11.28
N ASP A 343 -23.06 -31.95 -11.03
CA ASP A 343 -24.17 -32.88 -10.85
C ASP A 343 -24.72 -33.35 -12.22
N GLY A 344 -23.90 -34.11 -12.93
CA GLY A 344 -24.20 -34.62 -14.28
C GLY A 344 -24.38 -36.14 -14.36
N ALA A 345 -24.47 -36.64 -15.60
CA ALA A 345 -24.57 -38.07 -15.88
C ALA A 345 -23.31 -38.86 -15.49
N ILE A 346 -22.16 -38.19 -15.47
CA ILE A 346 -20.88 -38.75 -15.04
C ILE A 346 -20.50 -38.06 -13.72
N LYS A 347 -20.36 -38.84 -12.66
CA LYS A 347 -19.85 -38.38 -11.36
C LYS A 347 -18.54 -39.09 -11.06
N GLY A 348 -17.57 -38.35 -10.57
CA GLY A 348 -16.27 -38.86 -10.18
C GLY A 348 -15.90 -38.49 -8.75
N PRO A 349 -14.73 -38.94 -8.27
CA PRO A 349 -14.16 -38.51 -7.00
C PRO A 349 -13.85 -37.00 -6.98
N ALA A 350 -13.49 -36.45 -5.81
CA ALA A 350 -13.29 -35.00 -5.64
C ALA A 350 -12.25 -34.36 -6.57
N PHE A 351 -11.29 -35.14 -7.07
CA PHE A 351 -10.26 -34.69 -8.03
C PHE A 351 -10.68 -34.86 -9.50
N PHE A 352 -11.86 -35.42 -9.77
CA PHE A 352 -12.37 -35.58 -11.12
C PHE A 352 -12.98 -34.27 -11.61
N SER A 353 -12.52 -33.83 -12.78
CA SER A 353 -13.01 -32.64 -13.47
C SER A 353 -13.48 -32.97 -14.88
N GLN A 354 -14.39 -32.16 -15.39
CA GLN A 354 -14.82 -32.18 -16.79
C GLN A 354 -14.53 -30.84 -17.47
N PRO A 355 -14.28 -30.81 -18.79
CA PRO A 355 -14.14 -29.55 -19.52
C PRO A 355 -15.43 -28.72 -19.45
N VAL A 356 -15.31 -27.42 -19.14
CA VAL A 356 -16.47 -26.52 -19.06
C VAL A 356 -17.23 -26.45 -20.39
N LEU A 357 -16.50 -26.45 -21.50
CA LEU A 357 -17.08 -26.40 -22.85
C LEU A 357 -17.95 -27.62 -23.19
N GLU A 358 -17.69 -28.78 -22.58
CA GLU A 358 -18.54 -29.98 -22.76
C GLU A 358 -19.83 -29.91 -21.93
N MET A 359 -19.79 -29.22 -20.80
CA MET A 359 -20.93 -29.09 -19.89
C MET A 359 -21.88 -27.93 -20.28
N LEU A 360 -21.38 -26.97 -21.08
CA LEU A 360 -22.16 -25.86 -21.62
C LEU A 360 -22.72 -26.20 -23.01
N TYR A 361 -23.95 -26.73 -23.04
CA TYR A 361 -24.63 -27.08 -24.30
C TYR A 361 -25.12 -25.87 -25.11
N ASP A 362 -25.24 -24.71 -24.46
CA ASP A 362 -25.78 -23.48 -25.05
C ASP A 362 -24.66 -22.68 -25.74
N ARG A 363 -24.31 -23.09 -26.96
CA ARG A 363 -23.25 -22.43 -27.77
C ARG A 363 -23.57 -20.98 -28.08
N LYS A 364 -24.84 -20.65 -28.32
CA LYS A 364 -25.27 -19.27 -28.58
C LYS A 364 -24.94 -18.38 -27.39
N TRP A 365 -25.24 -18.82 -26.17
CA TRP A 365 -24.87 -18.08 -24.96
C TRP A 365 -23.36 -17.84 -24.83
N LEU A 366 -22.54 -18.84 -25.14
CA LEU A 366 -21.07 -18.70 -25.14
C LEU A 366 -20.56 -17.66 -26.15
N GLU A 367 -21.13 -17.66 -27.36
CA GLU A 367 -20.68 -16.82 -28.46
C GLU A 367 -21.20 -15.37 -28.37
N THR A 368 -22.39 -15.17 -27.80
CA THR A 368 -23.08 -13.86 -27.86
C THR A 368 -23.35 -13.19 -26.51
N GLU A 369 -23.39 -13.92 -25.40
CA GLU A 369 -23.79 -13.35 -24.09
C GLU A 369 -22.67 -13.43 -23.05
N PHE A 370 -21.87 -14.50 -23.09
CA PHE A 370 -20.92 -14.79 -22.02
C PHE A 370 -19.86 -13.69 -21.82
N GLN A 371 -19.19 -13.26 -22.90
CA GLN A 371 -18.14 -12.23 -22.81
C GLN A 371 -18.71 -10.91 -22.27
N ASP A 372 -19.88 -10.49 -22.76
CA ASP A 372 -20.57 -9.28 -22.32
C ASP A 372 -20.99 -9.37 -20.84
N LEU A 373 -21.49 -10.53 -20.39
CA LEU A 373 -21.86 -10.75 -18.99
C LEU A 373 -20.66 -10.64 -18.04
N VAL A 374 -19.46 -11.03 -18.49
CA VAL A 374 -18.23 -10.82 -17.72
C VAL A 374 -17.81 -9.35 -17.78
N GLY A 375 -17.81 -8.72 -18.95
CA GLY A 375 -17.47 -7.30 -19.13
C GLY A 375 -18.34 -6.34 -18.30
N CYS A 376 -19.65 -6.60 -18.24
CA CYS A 376 -20.57 -5.78 -17.46
C CYS A 376 -20.55 -6.08 -15.95
N ARG A 377 -19.85 -7.13 -15.50
CA ARG A 377 -19.96 -7.62 -14.12
C ARG A 377 -19.55 -6.59 -13.07
N ARG A 378 -18.49 -5.84 -13.32
CA ARG A 378 -18.00 -4.79 -12.42
C ARG A 378 -18.99 -3.63 -12.34
N ALA A 379 -19.48 -3.17 -13.49
CA ALA A 379 -20.52 -2.14 -13.57
C ALA A 379 -21.82 -2.57 -12.85
N ASP A 380 -22.21 -3.84 -12.98
CA ASP A 380 -23.34 -4.43 -12.25
C ASP A 380 -23.14 -4.41 -10.73
N VAL A 381 -21.91 -4.60 -10.24
CA VAL A 381 -21.60 -4.50 -8.81
C VAL A 381 -21.65 -3.05 -8.35
N VAL A 382 -21.06 -2.13 -9.11
CA VAL A 382 -21.08 -0.70 -8.83
C VAL A 382 -22.51 -0.17 -8.76
N SER A 383 -23.36 -0.52 -9.73
CA SER A 383 -24.77 -0.07 -9.74
C SER A 383 -25.58 -0.53 -8.53
N LYS A 384 -25.21 -1.69 -7.93
CA LYS A 384 -25.93 -2.26 -6.78
C LYS A 384 -25.38 -1.84 -5.43
N THR A 385 -24.07 -1.65 -5.33
CA THR A 385 -23.38 -1.35 -4.06
C THR A 385 -23.04 0.12 -3.90
N ARG A 386 -23.08 0.89 -5.00
CA ARG A 386 -22.55 2.26 -5.10
C ARG A 386 -21.06 2.37 -4.74
N GLN A 387 -20.35 1.25 -4.79
CA GLN A 387 -18.92 1.14 -4.52
C GLN A 387 -18.27 0.27 -5.59
N GLY A 388 -16.97 0.47 -5.82
CA GLY A 388 -16.18 -0.41 -6.70
C GLY A 388 -16.23 -1.87 -6.25
N ALA A 389 -15.89 -2.81 -7.15
CA ALA A 389 -15.83 -4.25 -6.87
C ALA A 389 -14.59 -4.61 -6.02
N ALA A 390 -14.43 -3.95 -4.87
CA ALA A 390 -13.23 -3.97 -4.04
C ALA A 390 -12.91 -5.37 -3.48
N MET A 391 -13.91 -6.12 -3.01
CA MET A 391 -13.67 -7.48 -2.46
C MET A 391 -13.07 -8.44 -3.50
N SER A 392 -13.56 -8.41 -4.74
CA SER A 392 -13.02 -9.26 -5.82
C SER A 392 -11.65 -8.80 -6.28
N ALA A 393 -11.40 -7.49 -6.30
CA ALA A 393 -10.09 -6.93 -6.59
C ALA A 393 -9.04 -7.37 -5.54
N VAL A 394 -9.35 -7.21 -4.26
CA VAL A 394 -8.50 -7.64 -3.13
C VAL A 394 -8.20 -9.13 -3.19
N ASN A 395 -9.21 -9.97 -3.44
CA ASN A 395 -8.99 -11.41 -3.55
C ASN A 395 -8.07 -11.76 -4.75
N GLY A 396 -8.18 -11.04 -5.86
CA GLY A 396 -7.27 -11.18 -7.01
C GLY A 396 -5.83 -10.79 -6.65
N ILE A 397 -5.63 -9.64 -5.99
CA ILE A 397 -4.32 -9.17 -5.54
C ILE A 397 -3.67 -10.19 -4.60
N LEU A 398 -4.42 -10.67 -3.60
CA LEU A 398 -3.95 -11.66 -2.63
C LEU A 398 -3.59 -13.00 -3.29
N ALA A 399 -4.36 -13.46 -4.28
CA ALA A 399 -4.05 -14.67 -5.02
C ALA A 399 -2.70 -14.55 -5.76
N VAL A 400 -2.49 -13.41 -6.44
CA VAL A 400 -1.21 -13.13 -7.12
C VAL A 400 -0.06 -13.06 -6.13
N LEU A 401 -0.21 -12.34 -5.01
CA LEU A 401 0.83 -12.25 -3.98
C LEU A 401 1.17 -13.61 -3.38
N LYS A 402 0.15 -14.41 -3.01
CA LYS A 402 0.33 -15.77 -2.48
C LYS A 402 1.08 -16.65 -3.46
N ALA A 403 0.65 -16.68 -4.73
CA ALA A 403 1.33 -17.45 -5.77
C ALA A 403 2.78 -16.97 -5.98
N TRP A 404 3.00 -15.65 -6.01
CA TRP A 404 4.32 -15.05 -6.18
C TRP A 404 5.26 -15.24 -4.97
N ASN A 405 4.72 -15.56 -3.80
CA ASN A 405 5.50 -15.88 -2.60
C ASN A 405 5.60 -17.38 -2.34
N GLY A 406 5.11 -18.23 -3.26
CA GLY A 406 5.17 -19.69 -3.12
C GLY A 406 4.18 -20.26 -2.08
N ALA A 407 3.17 -19.48 -1.70
CA ALA A 407 2.12 -19.89 -0.76
C ALA A 407 0.91 -20.55 -1.46
N CYS A 408 1.01 -20.86 -2.76
CA CYS A 408 -0.03 -21.56 -3.50
C CYS A 408 0.45 -22.87 -4.14
N GLY A 409 -0.49 -23.66 -4.65
CA GLY A 409 -0.23 -24.94 -5.32
C GLY A 409 0.62 -24.76 -6.58
N GLN A 410 1.56 -25.69 -6.81
CA GLN A 410 2.56 -25.63 -7.89
C GLN A 410 1.98 -25.59 -9.31
N ASP A 411 0.71 -25.97 -9.48
CA ASP A 411 0.04 -26.08 -10.78
C ASP A 411 -1.09 -25.04 -10.97
N GLU A 412 -1.21 -24.04 -10.09
CA GLU A 412 -2.23 -23.00 -10.27
C GLU A 412 -1.86 -22.08 -11.45
N VAL A 413 -2.83 -21.91 -12.35
CA VAL A 413 -2.75 -20.97 -13.48
C VAL A 413 -3.52 -19.71 -13.12
N LEU A 414 -2.87 -18.56 -13.29
CA LEU A 414 -3.45 -17.23 -13.10
C LEU A 414 -3.20 -16.39 -14.34
N SER A 415 -4.08 -15.43 -14.62
CA SER A 415 -3.88 -14.45 -15.69
C SER A 415 -3.28 -13.18 -15.10
N LEU A 416 -2.19 -12.71 -15.72
CA LEU A 416 -1.51 -11.48 -15.36
C LEU A 416 -1.25 -10.62 -16.59
N GLY A 417 -1.42 -9.32 -16.43
CA GLY A 417 -0.88 -8.33 -17.36
C GLY A 417 0.62 -8.23 -17.19
N VAL A 418 1.39 -8.61 -18.21
CA VAL A 418 2.86 -8.55 -18.18
C VAL A 418 3.38 -7.96 -19.47
N LYS A 419 4.63 -7.48 -19.46
CA LYS A 419 5.29 -7.02 -20.69
C LYS A 419 5.45 -8.18 -21.67
N CYS A 420 4.82 -8.08 -22.84
CA CYS A 420 4.99 -9.05 -23.92
C CYS A 420 6.41 -8.99 -24.50
N GLN A 421 7.00 -10.17 -24.65
CA GLN A 421 8.30 -10.43 -25.26
C GLN A 421 8.17 -11.47 -26.41
N GLY A 422 7.10 -11.36 -27.19
CA GLY A 422 6.84 -12.20 -28.36
C GLY A 422 6.12 -13.52 -28.05
N HIS A 423 5.77 -13.75 -26.79
CA HIS A 423 5.02 -14.93 -26.37
C HIS A 423 3.70 -15.05 -27.14
N TYR A 424 3.39 -16.27 -27.58
CA TYR A 424 2.18 -16.61 -28.36
C TYR A 424 2.01 -15.82 -29.68
N ASN A 425 3.08 -15.23 -30.22
CA ASN A 425 3.04 -14.32 -31.38
C ASN A 425 2.19 -13.06 -31.14
N LEU A 426 2.11 -12.59 -29.90
CA LEU A 426 1.52 -11.30 -29.55
C LEU A 426 2.51 -10.17 -29.83
N PRO A 427 2.04 -8.93 -30.04
CA PRO A 427 2.91 -7.78 -30.23
C PRO A 427 3.88 -7.54 -29.07
N ASP A 428 5.12 -7.18 -29.41
CA ASP A 428 6.13 -6.81 -28.42
C ASP A 428 5.87 -5.42 -27.82
N GLY A 429 6.32 -5.24 -26.57
CA GLY A 429 6.41 -3.92 -25.94
C GLY A 429 5.10 -3.37 -25.35
N ILE A 430 4.01 -4.14 -25.39
CA ILE A 430 2.76 -3.85 -24.69
C ILE A 430 2.66 -4.66 -23.40
N VAL A 431 1.92 -4.14 -22.41
CA VAL A 431 1.49 -4.93 -21.25
C VAL A 431 0.18 -5.59 -21.61
N PHE A 432 0.14 -6.91 -21.59
CA PHE A 432 -1.01 -7.70 -22.05
C PHE A 432 -1.30 -8.83 -21.07
N SER A 433 -2.58 -9.12 -20.82
CA SER A 433 -2.97 -10.23 -19.97
C SER A 433 -2.69 -11.56 -20.66
N ILE A 434 -1.93 -12.44 -20.01
CA ILE A 434 -1.62 -13.79 -20.47
C ILE A 434 -1.72 -14.79 -19.30
N PRO A 435 -1.94 -16.09 -19.56
CA PRO A 435 -1.86 -17.12 -18.54
C PRO A 435 -0.42 -17.33 -18.09
N VAL A 436 -0.22 -17.38 -16.78
CA VAL A 436 1.08 -17.63 -16.15
C VAL A 436 0.97 -18.72 -15.09
N THR A 437 2.12 -19.27 -14.74
CA THR A 437 2.32 -20.17 -13.59
C THR A 437 3.43 -19.62 -12.71
N PHE A 438 3.38 -19.92 -11.42
CA PHE A 438 4.38 -19.48 -10.45
C PHE A 438 5.22 -20.67 -9.96
N LYS A 439 6.54 -20.48 -9.98
CA LYS A 439 7.51 -21.44 -9.44
C LYS A 439 8.67 -20.70 -8.79
N ASP A 440 9.00 -21.10 -7.56
CA ASP A 440 10.13 -20.55 -6.79
C ASP A 440 10.15 -19.01 -6.73
N GLY A 441 8.96 -18.41 -6.54
CA GLY A 441 8.79 -16.96 -6.46
C GLY A 441 8.97 -16.21 -7.78
N LYS A 442 8.91 -16.91 -8.92
CA LYS A 442 8.94 -16.33 -10.26
C LYS A 442 7.73 -16.79 -11.05
N TRP A 443 7.16 -15.91 -11.86
CA TRP A 443 6.13 -16.29 -12.82
C TRP A 443 6.77 -16.66 -14.17
N SER A 444 6.09 -17.49 -14.93
CA SER A 444 6.43 -17.80 -16.32
C SER A 444 5.16 -17.99 -17.15
N PRO A 445 5.15 -17.59 -18.44
CA PRO A 445 4.02 -17.84 -19.33
C PRO A 445 3.68 -19.33 -19.40
N LEU A 446 2.39 -19.67 -19.39
CA LEU A 446 1.94 -21.05 -19.45
C LEU A 446 2.30 -21.69 -20.81
N PRO A 447 3.11 -22.76 -20.86
CA PRO A 447 3.42 -23.42 -22.13
C PRO A 447 2.16 -24.07 -22.75
N ASP A 448 2.24 -24.36 -24.06
CA ASP A 448 1.27 -25.19 -24.78
C ASP A 448 -0.18 -24.65 -24.84
N VAL A 449 -0.36 -23.33 -24.89
CA VAL A 449 -1.68 -22.72 -25.15
C VAL A 449 -1.86 -22.47 -26.65
N THR A 450 -2.96 -22.98 -27.22
CA THR A 450 -3.25 -22.85 -28.65
C THR A 450 -4.16 -21.65 -28.91
N ILE A 451 -3.65 -20.66 -29.63
CA ILE A 451 -4.43 -19.51 -30.08
C ILE A 451 -4.99 -19.79 -31.48
N GLN A 452 -6.31 -19.96 -31.57
CA GLN A 452 -7.03 -20.14 -32.83
C GLN A 452 -7.13 -18.82 -33.62
N ASP A 453 -7.41 -18.89 -34.92
CA ASP A 453 -7.41 -17.70 -35.80
C ASP A 453 -8.45 -16.64 -35.38
N GLU A 454 -9.67 -17.06 -35.02
CA GLU A 454 -10.71 -16.15 -34.54
C GLU A 454 -10.32 -15.43 -33.24
N MET A 455 -9.63 -16.14 -32.35
CA MET A 455 -9.11 -15.57 -31.11
C MET A 455 -7.98 -14.59 -31.42
N ARG A 456 -7.08 -14.92 -32.34
CA ARG A 456 -5.97 -14.07 -32.76
C ARG A 456 -6.45 -12.69 -33.24
N GLU A 457 -7.49 -12.63 -34.05
CA GLU A 457 -8.06 -11.35 -34.50
C GLU A 457 -8.56 -10.49 -33.33
N ARG A 458 -9.26 -11.09 -32.36
CA ARG A 458 -9.71 -10.39 -31.15
C ARG A 458 -8.55 -9.89 -30.30
N LEU A 459 -7.54 -10.72 -30.10
CA LEU A 459 -6.35 -10.33 -29.33
C LEU A 459 -5.57 -9.21 -30.01
N GLN A 460 -5.56 -9.17 -31.35
CA GLN A 460 -4.95 -8.08 -32.11
C GLN A 460 -5.71 -6.76 -31.90
N LEU A 461 -7.05 -6.78 -31.89
CA LEU A 461 -7.84 -5.60 -31.58
C LEU A 461 -7.56 -5.08 -30.16
N SER A 462 -7.50 -5.97 -29.16
CA SER A 462 -7.12 -5.60 -27.80
C SER A 462 -5.70 -5.01 -27.72
N ALA A 463 -4.76 -5.54 -28.51
CA ALA A 463 -3.41 -5.03 -28.56
C ALA A 463 -3.32 -3.65 -29.22
N ASP A 464 -4.13 -3.40 -30.25
CA ASP A 464 -4.19 -2.11 -30.92
C ASP A 464 -4.87 -1.04 -30.05
N GLU A 465 -5.90 -1.39 -29.27
CA GLU A 465 -6.46 -0.51 -28.23
C GLU A 465 -5.40 -0.09 -27.21
N LEU A 466 -4.61 -1.05 -26.70
CA LEU A 466 -3.53 -0.75 -25.74
C LEU A 466 -2.44 0.15 -26.32
N ARG A 467 -2.14 0.03 -27.62
CA ARG A 467 -1.22 0.94 -28.31
C ARG A 467 -1.81 2.34 -28.40
N GLN A 468 -3.08 2.47 -28.74
CA GLN A 468 -3.76 3.76 -28.79
C GLN A 468 -3.80 4.43 -27.42
N GLU A 469 -4.11 3.69 -26.35
CA GLU A 469 -4.05 4.21 -24.97
C GLU A 469 -2.65 4.73 -24.62
N LYS A 470 -1.61 4.00 -25.03
CA LYS A 470 -0.21 4.40 -24.80
C LYS A 470 0.17 5.64 -25.61
N GLU A 471 -0.25 5.72 -26.87
CA GLU A 471 -0.04 6.89 -27.74
C GLU A 471 -0.71 8.13 -27.12
N LEU A 472 -1.98 8.02 -26.73
CA LEU A 472 -2.73 9.09 -26.06
C LEU A 472 -2.08 9.57 -24.76
N GLY A 473 -1.49 8.67 -23.98
CA GLY A 473 -0.75 9.01 -22.76
C GLY A 473 0.61 9.67 -23.04
N SER A 474 1.18 9.48 -24.22
CA SER A 474 2.47 10.04 -24.64
C SER A 474 2.36 11.40 -25.35
N GLU A 475 1.18 11.72 -25.88
CA GLU A 475 0.88 13.04 -26.47
C GLU A 475 0.87 14.13 -25.38
N SER A 476 2.06 14.71 -25.16
CA SER A 476 2.30 15.85 -24.26
C SER A 476 2.20 17.17 -25.00
#